data_AF-A0A1A7PGM1-F1
#
_entry.id   AF-A0A1A7PGM1-F1
#
_cell.length_a   1.000
_cell.length_b   1.000
_cell.length_c   1.000
_cell.angle_alpha   90.00
_cell.angle_beta   90.00
_cell.angle_gamma   90.00
#
_symmetry.space_group_name_H-M   'P 1'
#
loop_
_entity.id
_entity.type
_entity.pdbx_description
1 polymer ?
#
loop_
_entity_poly.entity_id
_entity_poly.type
_entity_poly.pdbx_seq_one_letter_code
_entity_poly.pdbx_strand_id
1 'polypeptide(L)' 'MARPRKNENNGLPQHLLCRRRKRKNGKLVNYYYYVQSDGKEISLKTNDKHIAVLKAAELNLDRSTQTEITTWG' A
#
# COMPACT_ATOMS: atom_id res chain seq x y z
N MET A 1 -17.53 10.79 -12.32
CA MET A 1 -16.24 10.52 -12.99
C MET A 1 -15.21 10.17 -11.92
N ALA A 2 -14.56 9.01 -11.99
CA ALA A 2 -13.55 8.63 -11.01
C ALA A 2 -12.34 9.58 -11.13
N ARG A 3 -11.88 10.15 -10.01
CA ARG A 3 -10.68 11.01 -10.00
C ARG A 3 -9.49 10.19 -10.54
N PRO A 4 -8.74 10.69 -11.53
CA PRO A 4 -7.55 10.01 -12.01
C PRO A 4 -6.62 9.67 -10.84
N ARG A 5 -6.07 8.45 -10.86
CA ARG A 5 -5.11 8.04 -9.83
C ARG A 5 -3.94 9.02 -9.85
N LYS A 6 -3.51 9.42 -8.66
CA LYS A 6 -2.31 10.25 -8.52
C LYS A 6 -1.12 9.53 -9.18
N ASN A 7 -0.26 10.26 -9.88
CA ASN A 7 0.89 9.70 -10.57
C ASN A 7 1.78 8.86 -9.64
N GLU A 8 1.89 9.24 -8.37
CA GLU A 8 2.69 8.47 -7.39
C GLU A 8 2.11 7.08 -7.07
N ASN A 9 0.83 6.86 -7.36
CA ASN A 9 0.13 5.59 -7.16
C ASN A 9 0.01 4.75 -8.44
N ASN A 10 0.48 5.27 -9.58
CA ASN A 10 0.47 4.51 -10.82
C ASN A 10 1.51 3.39 -10.77
N GLY A 11 1.09 2.18 -11.15
CA GLY A 11 1.96 0.99 -11.13
C GLY A 11 2.34 0.48 -9.74
N LEU A 12 1.68 0.95 -8.66
CA LEU A 12 1.81 0.31 -7.36
C LEU A 12 0.93 -0.97 -7.31
N PRO A 13 1.38 -2.01 -6.57
CA PRO A 13 0.57 -3.18 -6.28
C PRO A 13 -0.79 -2.83 -5.67
N GLN A 14 -1.73 -3.76 -5.79
CA GLN A 14 -3.01 -3.70 -5.09
C GLN A 14 -2.80 -3.45 -3.59
N HIS A 15 -3.66 -2.62 -2.99
CA HIS A 15 -3.62 -2.22 -1.58
C HIS A 15 -2.43 -1.36 -1.15
N LEU A 16 -1.51 -0.99 -2.05
CA LEU A 16 -0.41 -0.07 -1.72
C LEU A 16 -0.74 1.37 -2.13
N LEU A 17 -0.55 2.31 -1.20
CA LEU A 17 -0.71 3.74 -1.42
C LEU A 17 0.57 4.51 -1.09
N CYS A 18 0.92 5.46 -1.95
CA CYS A 18 1.98 6.44 -1.74
C CYS A 18 1.37 7.81 -1.42
N ARG A 19 1.84 8.42 -0.33
CA ARG A 19 1.54 9.80 0.05
C ARG A 19 2.83 10.60 0.07
N ARG A 20 3.02 11.44 -0.96
CA ARG A 20 4.11 12.41 -1.02
C ARG A 20 3.80 13.62 -0.13
N ARG A 21 4.69 13.94 0.81
CA ARG A 21 4.57 15.13 1.68
C ARG A 21 5.85 15.96 1.65
N LYS A 22 5.71 17.28 1.66
CA LYS A 22 6.80 18.24 1.88
C LYS A 22 7.01 18.40 3.38
N ARG A 23 8.22 18.12 3.88
CA ARG A 23 8.60 18.34 5.28
C ARG A 23 8.91 19.82 5.53
N LYS A 24 8.98 20.23 6.80
CA LYS A 24 9.35 21.61 7.21
C LYS A 24 10.68 22.08 6.61
N ASN A 25 11.62 21.16 6.40
CA ASN A 25 12.92 21.42 5.77
C ASN A 25 12.88 21.50 4.22
N GLY A 26 11.69 21.48 3.62
CA GLY A 26 11.51 21.54 2.16
C GLY A 26 11.68 20.21 1.42
N LYS A 27 12.22 19.16 2.07
CA LYS A 27 12.41 17.85 1.42
C LYS A 27 11.07 17.17 1.17
N LEU A 28 10.90 16.61 -0.03
CA LEU A 28 9.79 15.74 -0.37
C LEU A 28 10.09 14.33 0.11
N VAL A 29 9.16 13.74 0.86
CA VAL A 29 9.26 12.37 1.36
C VAL A 29 8.01 11.60 0.96
N ASN A 30 8.23 10.41 0.41
CA ASN A 30 7.16 9.47 0.09
C ASN A 30 6.93 8.56 1.29
N TYR A 31 5.69 8.49 1.74
CA TYR A 31 5.26 7.55 2.77
C TYR A 31 4.37 6.50 2.14
N TYR A 32 4.67 5.23 2.42
CA TYR A 32 3.91 4.10 1.90
C TYR A 32 2.99 3.50 2.95
N TYR A 33 1.75 3.25 2.54
CA TYR A 33 0.69 2.71 3.37
C TYR A 33 0.06 1.50 2.70
N TYR A 34 -0.29 0.49 3.48
CA TYR A 34 -1.06 -0.66 3.04
C TYR A 34 -2.52 -0.54 3.49
N VAL A 35 -3.45 -0.76 2.57
CA VAL A 35 -4.91 -0.67 2.81
C VAL A 35 -5.45 -2.05 3.15
N GLN A 36 -5.89 -2.23 4.39
CA GLN A 36 -6.53 -3.44 4.87
C GLN A 36 -7.95 -3.61 4.31
N SER A 37 -8.61 -4.72 4.63
CA SER A 37 -9.93 -5.12 4.07
C SER A 37 -11.05 -4.26 4.63
N ASP A 38 -10.86 -3.80 5.87
CA ASP A 38 -11.73 -2.84 6.54
C ASP A 38 -11.51 -1.40 6.03
N GLY A 39 -10.61 -1.19 5.07
CA GLY A 39 -10.26 0.11 4.52
C GLY A 39 -9.28 0.91 5.39
N LYS A 40 -8.78 0.37 6.51
CA LYS A 40 -7.78 1.06 7.33
C LYS A 40 -6.41 1.06 6.67
N GLU A 41 -5.68 2.14 6.86
CA GLU A 41 -4.32 2.32 6.35
C GLU A 41 -3.27 1.99 7.42
N ILE A 42 -2.39 1.04 7.14
CA ILE A 42 -1.21 0.74 7.97
C ILE A 42 0.04 1.34 7.32
N SER A 43 0.84 2.05 8.11
CA SER A 43 2.14 2.53 7.65
C SER A 43 3.13 1.37 7.49
N LEU A 44 3.75 1.24 6.31
CA LEU A 44 4.81 0.26 6.05
C LEU A 44 6.17 0.64 6.65
N LYS A 45 6.22 1.81 7.34
CA LYS A 45 7.40 2.37 8.02
C LYS A 45 8.65 2.43 7.12
N THR A 46 8.44 2.61 5.82
CA THR A 46 9.52 2.78 4.84
C THR A 46 9.17 3.91 3.88
N ASN A 47 10.20 4.61 3.41
CA ASN A 47 10.09 5.62 2.36
C ASN A 47 10.66 5.10 1.02
N ASP A 48 11.18 3.88 0.99
CA ASP A 48 11.69 3.21 -0.20
C ASP A 48 10.55 2.49 -0.92
N LYS A 49 10.44 2.73 -2.24
CA LYS A 49 9.39 2.13 -3.08
C LYS A 49 9.52 0.61 -3.16
N HIS A 50 10.73 0.10 -3.37
CA HIS A 50 10.95 -1.32 -3.63
C HIS A 50 10.67 -2.15 -2.38
N ILE A 51 11.11 -1.66 -1.22
CA ILE A 51 10.81 -2.28 0.08
C ILE A 51 9.30 -2.26 0.37
N ALA A 52 8.62 -1.15 0.06
CA ALA A 52 7.18 -1.06 0.25
C ALA A 52 6.41 -2.03 -0.65
N VAL A 53 6.83 -2.19 -1.90
CA VAL A 53 6.25 -3.15 -2.86
C VAL A 53 6.43 -4.58 -2.38
N LEU A 54 7.62 -4.94 -1.91
CA LEU A 54 7.90 -6.29 -1.39
C LEU A 54 6.99 -6.62 -0.20
N LYS A 55 6.92 -5.72 0.80
CA LYS A 55 6.02 -5.90 1.96
C LYS A 55 4.55 -5.99 1.58
N ALA A 56 4.11 -5.19 0.62
CA ALA A 56 2.73 -5.25 0.14
C ALA A 56 2.43 -6.57 -0.59
N ALA A 57 3.39 -7.11 -1.33
CA ALA A 57 3.24 -8.41 -1.98
C ALA A 57 3.10 -9.54 -0.96
N GLU A 58 3.91 -9.54 0.11
CA GLU A 58 3.79 -10.48 1.23
C GLU A 58 2.38 -10.42 1.86
N LEU A 59 1.91 -9.22 2.23
CA LEU A 59 0.59 -9.04 2.84
C LEU A 59 -0.56 -9.43 1.90
N ASN A 60 -0.39 -9.24 0.59
CA ASN A 60 -1.38 -9.67 -0.40
C ASN A 60 -1.43 -11.20 -0.51
N LEU A 61 -0.26 -11.86 -0.45
CA LEU A 61 -0.17 -13.32 -0.46
C LEU A 61 -0.85 -13.90 0.78
N ASP A 62 -0.53 -13.40 1.97
CA ASP A 62 -1.13 -13.83 3.25
C ASP A 62 -2.65 -13.68 3.24
N ARG A 63 -3.16 -12.60 2.64
CA ARG A 63 -4.60 -12.41 2.47
C ARG A 63 -5.21 -13.49 1.57
N SER A 64 -4.57 -13.80 0.45
CA SER A 64 -5.10 -14.76 -0.52
C SER A 64 -5.14 -16.19 0.03
N THR A 65 -4.12 -16.61 0.79
CA THR A 65 -4.06 -17.94 1.40
C THR A 65 -5.09 -18.10 2.52
N GLN A 66 -5.38 -17.04 3.28
CA GLN A 66 -6.39 -17.07 4.34
C GLN A 66 -7.82 -17.29 3.79
N THR A 67 -8.12 -16.76 2.59
CA THR A 67 -9.43 -16.95 1.97
C THR A 67 -9.68 -18.39 1.50
N GLU A 68 -8.64 -19.14 1.13
CA GLU A 68 -8.77 -20.53 0.66
C GLU A 68 -9.11 -21.52 1.77
N ILE A 69 -8.78 -21.20 3.03
CA ILE A 69 -9.00 -22.11 4.18
C ILE A 69 -10.47 -22.09 4.65
N THR A 70 -11.30 -21.13 4.22
CA THR A 70 -12.62 -20.88 4.84
C THR A 70 -13.81 -21.52 4.09
N THR A 71 -13.60 -22.33 3.06
CA THR A 71 -14.72 -22.88 2.26
C THR A 71 -14.79 -24.39 2.27
N TRP A 72 -15.11 -24.97 3.43
CA TRP A 72 -15.77 -26.29 3.54
C TRP A 72 -16.60 -26.32 4.82
N GLY A 73 -17.85 -25.84 4.74
CA GLY A 73 -18.83 -25.88 5.82
C GLY A 73 -20.24 -25.76 5.25
#